data_AF-A0A7V4P8E7-F1
#
_entry.id   AF-A0A7V4P8E7-F1
#
_cell.length_a   1.000
_cell.length_b   1.000
_cell.length_c   1.000
_cell.angle_alpha   90.00
_cell.angle_beta   90.00
_cell.angle_gamma   90.00
#
_symmetry.space_group_name_H-M   'P 1'
#
loop_
_entity.id
_entity.type
_entity.pdbx_description
1 polymer ?
#
loop_
_entity_poly.entity_id
_entity_poly.type
_entity_poly.pdbx_seq_one_letter_code
_entity_poly.pdbx_strand_id
1 'polypeptide(L)'
;MFRDLALLSRLVTPEQLEQALLTAGVASGSKSGQSAEVDDTLLANRLVEMGVLTAFQASQIKAGRTKFELGPYIVTDSLGQGGMGQVFK
;
A
#
# COMPACT_ATOMS: atom_id res chain seq x y z
N MET A 1 3.51 -11.18 2.69
CA MET A 1 2.16 -11.41 2.14
C MET A 1 1.62 -10.16 1.42
N PHE A 2 1.96 -8.97 1.91
CA PHE A 2 1.53 -7.70 1.33
C PHE A 2 1.98 -7.48 -0.12
N ARG A 3 3.21 -7.91 -0.49
CA ARG A 3 3.79 -7.72 -1.83
C ARG A 3 2.92 -8.31 -2.94
N ASP A 4 2.49 -9.56 -2.75
CA ASP A 4 1.64 -10.26 -3.73
C ASP A 4 0.28 -9.57 -3.84
N LEU A 5 -0.29 -9.12 -2.71
CA LEU A 5 -1.55 -8.40 -2.68
C LEU A 5 -1.45 -7.01 -3.35
N ALA A 6 -0.33 -6.32 -3.18
CA ALA A 6 -0.07 -5.04 -3.82
C ALA A 6 0.00 -5.19 -5.36
N LEU A 7 0.66 -6.23 -5.86
CA LEU A 7 0.68 -6.54 -7.29
C LEU A 7 -0.70 -6.97 -7.81
N LEU A 8 -1.43 -7.79 -7.05
CA LEU A 8 -2.80 -8.19 -7.38
C LEU A 8 -3.78 -7.03 -7.42
N SER A 9 -3.54 -5.97 -6.63
CA SER A 9 -4.39 -4.78 -6.61
C SER A 9 -4.34 -3.97 -7.91
N ARG A 10 -3.34 -4.23 -8.77
CA ARG A 10 -3.04 -3.46 -10.00
C ARG A 10 -2.76 -1.98 -9.79
N LEU A 11 -2.68 -1.52 -8.55
CA LEU A 11 -2.29 -0.15 -8.20
C LEU A 11 -0.77 0.04 -8.19
N VAL A 12 -0.02 -1.04 -7.99
CA VAL A 12 1.44 -1.02 -7.83
C VAL A 12 2.08 -1.84 -8.94
N THR A 13 3.03 -1.26 -9.65
CA THR A 13 3.86 -1.99 -10.62
C THR A 13 5.02 -2.72 -9.93
N PRO A 14 5.55 -3.81 -10.52
CA PRO A 14 6.72 -4.48 -9.97
C PRO A 14 7.93 -3.54 -9.82
N GLU A 15 8.10 -2.58 -10.74
CA GLU A 15 9.15 -1.57 -10.68
C GLU A 15 8.99 -0.65 -9.46
N GLN A 16 7.77 -0.16 -9.21
CA GLN A 16 7.49 0.68 -8.04
C GLN A 16 7.71 -0.07 -6.73
N LEU A 17 7.37 -1.36 -6.70
CA LEU A 17 7.61 -2.23 -5.55
C LEU A 17 9.11 -2.40 -5.28
N GLU A 18 9.91 -2.61 -6.33
CA GLU A 18 11.36 -2.71 -6.22
C GLU A 18 12.00 -1.39 -5.73
N GLN A 19 11.57 -0.26 -6.28
CA GLN A 19 12.03 1.06 -5.84
C GLN A 19 11.69 1.33 -4.36
N ALA A 20 10.50 0.92 -3.92
CA ALA A 20 10.09 1.04 -2.53
C ALA A 20 10.94 0.15 -1.61
N LEU A 21 11.29 -1.07 -2.04
CA LEU A 21 12.18 -1.98 -1.31
C LEU A 21 13.61 -1.43 -1.18
N LEU A 22 14.16 -0.91 -2.27
CA LEU A 22 15.49 -0.30 -2.28
C LEU A 22 15.54 0.90 -1.32
N THR A 23 14.55 1.79 -1.40
CA THR A 23 14.45 2.96 -0.51
C THR A 23 14.20 2.58 0.94
N ALA A 24 13.35 1.56 1.20
CA ALA A 24 13.10 1.03 2.53
C ALA A 24 14.37 0.43 3.15
N GLY A 25 15.16 -0.30 2.37
CA GLY A 25 16.44 -0.90 2.78
C GLY A 25 17.48 0.16 3.14
N VAL A 26 17.58 1.24 2.36
CA VAL A 26 18.50 2.36 2.63
C VAL A 26 18.11 3.14 3.88
N ALA A 27 16.80 3.35 4.11
CA ALA A 27 16.33 4.05 5.30
C ALA A 27 16.42 3.21 6.59
N SER A 28 16.47 1.87 6.47
CA SER A 28 16.58 0.95 7.60
C SER A 28 18.02 0.80 8.12
N GLY A 29 18.88 1.78 7.88
CA GLY A 29 20.28 1.82 8.33
C GLY A 29 20.49 1.88 9.84
N SER A 30 19.43 1.89 10.66
CA SER A 30 19.52 1.83 12.13
C SER A 30 18.15 1.49 12.73
N LYS A 31 17.83 0.19 12.85
CA LYS A 31 17.10 -0.42 13.98
C LYS A 31 16.96 -1.94 13.76
N SER A 32 17.61 -2.68 14.66
CA SER A 32 17.13 -3.93 15.24
C SER A 32 16.92 -5.14 14.32
N GLY A 33 18.00 -5.90 14.09
CA GLY A 33 18.07 -7.36 14.29
C GLY A 33 16.83 -8.25 14.07
N GLN A 34 16.12 -8.13 12.95
CA GLN A 34 15.30 -9.22 12.39
C GLN A 34 15.54 -9.30 10.90
N SER A 35 16.28 -10.34 10.50
CA SER A 35 16.65 -10.63 9.13
C SER A 35 15.43 -11.07 8.31
N ALA A 36 15.41 -10.62 7.06
CA ALA A 36 14.78 -11.23 5.87
C ALA A 36 13.29 -11.01 5.57
N GLU A 37 12.54 -10.28 6.39
CA GLU A 37 11.22 -9.78 5.98
C GLU A 37 11.21 -8.27 6.13
N VAL A 38 11.45 -7.53 5.04
CA VAL A 38 11.13 -6.08 5.02
C VAL A 38 9.70 -5.95 5.52
N ASP A 39 9.53 -5.32 6.68
CA ASP A 39 8.25 -5.21 7.38
C ASP A 39 7.20 -4.71 6.37
N ASP A 40 6.15 -5.50 6.17
CA ASP A 40 5.05 -5.18 5.27
C ASP A 40 4.47 -3.78 5.62
N THR A 41 4.57 -3.34 6.87
CA THR A 41 4.21 -1.99 7.33
C THR A 41 5.16 -0.91 6.82
N LEU A 42 6.47 -1.14 6.88
CA LEU A 42 7.45 -0.19 6.36
C LEU A 42 7.33 -0.05 4.85
N LEU A 43 7.15 -1.17 4.14
CA LEU A 43 6.96 -1.17 2.70
C LEU A 43 5.67 -0.44 2.29
N ALA A 44 4.57 -0.70 2.99
CA ALA A 44 3.31 0.00 2.78
C ALA A 44 3.45 1.52 3.00
N ASN A 45 4.10 1.94 4.09
CA ASN A 45 4.34 3.36 4.36
C ASN A 45 5.21 4.01 3.29
N ARG A 46 6.24 3.32 2.80
CA ARG A 46 7.09 3.84 1.71
C ARG A 46 6.34 4.03 0.41
N LEU A 47 5.48 3.08 0.03
CA LEU A 47 4.62 3.24 -1.15
C LEU A 47 3.66 4.43 -1.01
N VAL A 48 3.23 4.76 0.22
CA VAL A 48 2.42 5.95 0.51
C VAL A 48 3.24 7.23 0.40
N GLU A 49 4.44 7.27 0.98
CA GLU A 49 5.35 8.42 0.89
C GLU A 49 5.79 8.70 -0.55
N MET A 50 5.94 7.66 -1.37
CA MET A 50 6.23 7.78 -2.81
C MET A 50 5.02 8.25 -3.62
N GLY A 51 3.83 8.36 -3.02
CA GLY A 51 2.59 8.73 -3.70
C GLY A 51 2.03 7.65 -4.63
N VAL A 52 2.52 6.40 -4.52
CA VAL A 52 2.04 5.26 -5.32
C VAL A 52 0.72 4.73 -4.76
N LEU A 53 0.62 4.66 -3.43
CA LEU A 53 -0.59 4.26 -2.72
C LEU A 53 -1.07 5.41 -1.83
N THR A 54 -2.35 5.43 -1.52
CA THR A 54 -2.85 6.23 -0.40
C THR A 54 -2.79 5.45 0.91
N ALA A 55 -2.80 6.16 2.05
CA ALA A 55 -2.85 5.51 3.36
C ALA A 55 -4.05 4.56 3.48
N PHE A 56 -5.18 4.93 2.89
CA PHE A 56 -6.36 4.08 2.77
C PHE A 56 -6.02 2.80 1.99
N GLN A 57 -5.55 2.89 0.75
CA GLN A 57 -5.25 1.73 -0.09
C GLN A 57 -4.22 0.80 0.56
N ALA A 58 -3.15 1.37 1.15
CA ALA A 58 -2.15 0.61 1.89
C ALA A 58 -2.77 -0.19 3.06
N SER A 59 -3.64 0.44 3.85
CA SER A 59 -4.36 -0.24 4.95
C SER A 59 -5.28 -1.36 4.45
N GLN A 60 -5.96 -1.16 3.32
CA GLN A 60 -6.87 -2.12 2.71
C GLN A 60 -6.10 -3.33 2.15
N ILE A 61 -4.98 -3.10 1.46
CA ILE A 61 -4.10 -4.17 0.96
C ILE A 61 -3.55 -5.00 2.12
N LYS A 62 -3.13 -4.36 3.22
CA LYS A 62 -2.72 -5.08 4.45
C LYS A 62 -3.85 -5.92 5.05
N ALA A 63 -5.10 -5.47 4.91
CA ALA A 63 -6.28 -6.22 5.32
C ALA A 63 -6.71 -7.30 4.31
N GLY A 64 -5.94 -7.55 3.25
CA GLY A 64 -6.24 -8.56 2.23
C GLY A 64 -7.17 -8.09 1.10
N ARG A 65 -7.52 -6.79 1.06
CA ARG A 65 -8.40 -6.23 0.02
C ARG A 65 -7.56 -5.68 -1.13
N THR A 66 -7.82 -6.17 -2.33
CA THR A 66 -7.10 -5.80 -3.55
C THR A 66 -7.97 -5.09 -4.58
N LYS A 67 -9.29 -5.02 -4.36
CA LYS A 67 -10.23 -4.39 -5.30
C LYS A 67 -10.44 -2.92 -4.95
N PHE A 68 -9.84 -2.03 -5.72
CA PHE A 68 -9.97 -0.57 -5.59
C PHE A 68 -10.63 0.10 -6.80
N GLU A 69 -11.04 -0.69 -7.79
CA GLU A 69 -11.69 -0.22 -9.00
C GLU A 69 -13.22 -0.18 -8.81
N LEU A 70 -13.82 0.98 -9.11
CA LEU A 70 -15.26 1.19 -9.18
C LEU A 70 -15.62 1.68 -10.59
N GLY A 71 -15.71 0.75 -11.53
CA GLY A 71 -15.89 1.09 -12.95
C GLY A 71 -14.66 1.85 -13.48
N PRO A 72 -14.81 3.04 -14.07
CA PRO A 72 -13.67 3.86 -14.52
C PRO A 72 -12.95 4.62 -13.40
N TYR A 73 -13.39 4.48 -12.14
CA TYR A 73 -12.85 5.22 -11.00
C TYR A 73 -11.95 4.35 -10.13
N ILE A 74 -10.88 4.95 -9.61
CA ILE A 74 -9.99 4.32 -8.62
C ILE A 74 -10.30 4.94 -7.27
N VAL A 75 -10.56 4.11 -6.27
CA VAL A 75 -10.77 4.58 -4.89
C VAL A 75 -9.44 5.09 -4.35
N THR A 76 -9.33 6.41 -4.20
CA THR A 76 -8.10 7.03 -3.70
C THR A 76 -8.17 7.30 -2.20
N ASP A 77 -9.31 7.72 -1.66
CA ASP A 77 -9.45 7.94 -0.21
C ASP A 77 -10.85 7.60 0.31
N SER A 78 -10.94 7.30 1.61
CA SER A 78 -12.20 7.11 2.32
C SER A 78 -12.57 8.40 3.03
N LEU A 79 -13.41 9.23 2.39
CA LEU A 79 -13.86 10.52 2.93
C LEU A 79 -14.86 10.43 4.10
N GLY A 80 -15.29 9.22 4.49
CA GLY A 80 -16.09 8.98 5.69
C GLY A 80 -17.28 8.04 5.48
N GLN A 81 -17.67 7.34 6.55
CA GLN A 81 -18.81 6.40 6.58
C GLN A 81 -20.05 7.14 7.11
N GLY A 82 -20.91 7.62 6.22
CA GLY A 82 -22.22 8.18 6.55
C GLY A 82 -23.32 7.09 6.58
N GLY A 83 -24.34 7.25 7.41
CA GLY A 83 -25.35 6.23 7.77
C GLY A 83 -26.21 5.60 6.65
N MET A 84 -25.91 5.85 5.37
CA MET A 84 -26.56 5.24 4.20
C MET A 84 -25.57 4.89 3.07
N GLY A 85 -24.29 4.59 3.36
CA GLY A 85 -23.36 4.01 2.37
C GLY A 85 -21.92 4.55 2.44
N GLN A 86 -20.98 3.79 1.86
CA GLN A 86 -19.57 4.19 1.71
C GLN A 86 -19.44 5.09 0.47
N VAL A 87 -18.91 6.30 0.65
CA VAL A 87 -18.62 7.24 -0.45
C VAL A 87 -17.14 7.18 -0.77
N PHE A 88 -16.81 6.90 -2.02
CA PHE A 88 -15.44 6.88 -2.54
C PHE A 88 -15.19 8.14 -3.38
N LYS A 89 -14.00 8.76 -3.25
CA LYS A 89 -13.54 9.85 -4.14
C LYS A 89 -12.22 9.48 -4.81
#